data_AF-A0A1G2QFI4-F1
#
_entry.id   AF-A0A1G2QFI4-F1
#
_cell.length_a   1.000
_cell.length_b   1.000
_cell.length_c   1.000
_cell.angle_alpha   90.00
_cell.angle_beta   90.00
_cell.angle_gamma   90.00
#
_symmetry.space_group_name_H-M   'P 1'
#
loop_
_entity.id
_entity.type
_entity.pdbx_description
1 polymer ?
#
loop_
_entity_poly.entity_id
_entity_poly.type
_entity_poly.pdbx_seq_one_letter_code
_entity_poly.pdbx_strand_id
1 'polypeptide(L)'
;MNYKLLTMEKFFNNKKPVAVVILLLVISNIFFYWKWSYEESNYFYQVEAVPHIELISAMAFYGVDSYQGSTLTSANRGDIAVGSIAGFVKFSNLEDQPKEARQYYTITATDSYDERGYQLFTLTDTLKLQFIPPRSFDDEVLRVADNRQQFVTLEAESGVSVRIDKRTDAVTIVDGGGDIVTLITNQSDYHDFMDEFLN
;
A
#
# COMPACT_ATOMS: atom_id res chain seq x y z
N MET A 1 -0.09 74.63 4.97
CA MET A 1 -0.55 74.27 3.62
C MET A 1 -0.15 72.83 3.35
N ASN A 2 -1.13 71.94 3.23
CA ASN A 2 -0.99 70.48 3.25
C ASN A 2 -0.48 69.92 1.91
N TYR A 3 0.83 69.98 1.67
CA TYR A 3 1.43 69.45 0.43
C TYR A 3 1.33 67.91 0.31
N LYS A 4 1.23 67.17 1.43
CA LYS A 4 1.14 65.70 1.43
C LYS A 4 -0.23 65.15 0.98
N LEU A 5 -1.33 65.84 1.29
CA LEU A 5 -2.68 65.39 0.90
C LEU A 5 -2.92 65.58 -0.61
N LEU A 6 -2.49 66.71 -1.17
CA LEU A 6 -2.62 67.02 -2.60
C LEU A 6 -1.86 66.04 -3.52
N THR A 7 -0.74 65.49 -3.05
CA THR A 7 0.04 64.49 -3.79
C THR A 7 -0.63 63.11 -3.81
N MET A 8 -1.33 62.72 -2.75
CA MET A 8 -2.06 61.44 -2.71
C MET A 8 -3.29 61.48 -3.62
N GLU A 9 -4.09 62.54 -3.60
CA GLU A 9 -5.29 62.65 -4.46
C GLU A 9 -4.94 62.67 -5.96
N LYS A 10 -3.85 63.35 -6.36
CA LYS A 10 -3.36 63.32 -7.75
C LYS A 10 -2.86 61.94 -8.18
N PHE A 11 -2.34 61.13 -7.25
CA PHE A 11 -1.87 59.78 -7.54
C PHE A 11 -3.05 58.84 -7.82
N PHE A 12 -4.17 58.98 -7.10
CA PHE A 12 -5.39 58.19 -7.34
C PHE A 12 -6.23 58.68 -8.53
N ASN A 13 -6.17 59.97 -8.90
CA ASN A 13 -6.92 60.50 -10.05
C ASN A 13 -6.23 60.26 -11.42
N ASN A 14 -4.95 59.92 -11.43
CA ASN A 14 -4.24 59.59 -12.67
C ASN A 14 -4.44 58.09 -12.98
N LYS A 15 -5.10 57.78 -14.11
CA LYS A 15 -5.41 56.38 -14.50
C LYS A 15 -4.17 55.48 -14.65
N LYS A 16 -3.00 56.06 -14.95
CA LYS A 16 -1.73 55.34 -15.17
C LYS A 16 -1.14 54.72 -13.88
N PRO A 17 -0.85 55.47 -12.80
CA PRO A 17 -0.37 54.91 -11.53
C PRO A 17 -1.36 53.93 -10.90
N VAL A 18 -2.67 54.20 -10.98
CA VAL A 18 -3.69 53.26 -10.48
C VAL A 18 -3.67 51.94 -11.26
N ALA A 19 -3.55 51.99 -12.59
CA ALA A 19 -3.43 50.78 -13.41
C ALA A 19 -2.16 49.97 -13.10
N VAL A 20 -1.04 50.64 -12.80
CA VAL A 20 0.20 49.98 -12.39
C VAL A 20 0.04 49.26 -11.05
N VAL A 21 -0.63 49.88 -10.07
CA VAL A 21 -0.91 49.24 -8.77
C VAL A 21 -1.83 48.03 -8.92
N ILE A 22 -2.87 48.12 -9.74
CA ILE A 22 -3.77 46.99 -10.04
C ILE A 22 -3.00 45.85 -10.72
N LEU A 23 -2.15 46.16 -11.70
CA LEU A 23 -1.33 45.17 -12.40
C LEU A 23 -0.40 44.43 -11.43
N LEU A 24 0.25 45.16 -10.51
CA LEU A 24 1.12 44.55 -9.49
C LEU A 24 0.33 43.64 -8.54
N LEU A 25 -0.89 44.00 -8.17
CA LEU A 25 -1.76 43.15 -7.34
C LEU A 25 -2.18 41.86 -8.06
N VAL A 26 -2.47 41.93 -9.37
CA VAL A 26 -2.82 40.74 -10.17
C VAL A 26 -1.61 39.81 -10.29
N ILE A 27 -0.43 40.34 -10.63
CA ILE A 27 0.80 39.54 -10.72
C ILE A 27 1.13 38.92 -9.37
N SER A 28 0.99 39.68 -8.28
CA SER A 28 1.18 39.17 -6.92
C SER A 28 0.23 38.02 -6.61
N ASN A 29 -1.07 38.14 -6.93
CA ASN A 29 -2.03 37.06 -6.69
C ASN A 29 -1.72 35.81 -7.54
N ILE A 30 -1.34 35.98 -8.81
CA ILE A 30 -0.92 34.87 -9.67
C ILE A 30 0.32 34.19 -9.07
N PHE A 31 1.31 34.96 -8.63
CA PHE A 31 2.53 34.43 -8.02
C PHE A 31 2.24 33.69 -6.70
N PHE A 32 1.38 34.23 -5.83
CA PHE A 32 0.97 33.55 -4.60
C PHE A 32 0.13 32.32 -4.87
N TYR A 33 -0.75 32.33 -5.89
CA TYR A 33 -1.51 31.16 -6.29
C TYR A 33 -0.60 30.05 -6.83
N TRP A 34 0.36 30.39 -7.69
CA TRP A 34 1.37 29.45 -8.18
C TRP A 34 2.24 28.90 -7.06
N LYS A 35 2.70 29.77 -6.16
CA LYS A 35 3.51 29.37 -5.01
C LYS A 35 2.71 28.47 -4.06
N TRP A 36 1.46 28.81 -3.77
CA TRP A 36 0.59 27.99 -2.92
C TRP A 36 0.28 26.64 -3.57
N SER A 37 -0.05 26.60 -4.86
CA SER A 37 -0.27 25.35 -5.60
C SER A 37 0.99 24.48 -5.66
N TYR A 38 2.17 25.09 -5.79
CA TYR A 38 3.46 24.39 -5.80
C TYR A 38 3.89 23.94 -4.40
N GLU A 39 3.57 24.69 -3.35
CA GLU A 39 3.81 24.30 -1.96
C GLU A 39 2.80 23.25 -1.50
N GLU A 40 1.54 23.30 -1.92
CA GLU A 40 0.52 22.29 -1.61
C GLU A 40 0.89 20.96 -2.27
N SER A 41 1.26 20.97 -3.56
CA SER A 41 1.77 19.77 -4.23
C SER A 41 3.04 19.27 -3.53
N ASN A 42 4.04 20.12 -3.28
CA ASN A 42 5.26 19.71 -2.59
C ASN A 42 5.08 19.36 -1.11
N TYR A 43 4.07 19.84 -0.40
CA TYR A 43 3.82 19.47 0.98
C TYR A 43 3.28 18.04 1.07
N PHE A 44 2.48 17.61 0.07
CA PHE A 44 2.19 16.19 -0.12
C PHE A 44 3.46 15.40 -0.49
N TYR A 45 4.44 15.99 -1.18
CA TYR A 45 5.64 15.25 -1.63
C TYR A 45 6.83 15.26 -0.64
N GLN A 46 6.98 16.28 0.21
CA GLN A 46 8.16 16.47 1.09
C GLN A 46 7.99 15.86 2.48
N VAL A 47 6.77 15.55 2.88
CA VAL A 47 6.48 14.88 4.16
C VAL A 47 6.24 13.41 3.87
N GLU A 48 7.30 12.61 3.64
CA GLU A 48 7.27 11.12 3.70
C GLU A 48 5.92 10.45 3.36
N ALA A 49 5.24 10.85 2.26
CA ALA A 49 3.83 10.53 2.06
C ALA A 49 3.60 9.09 1.61
N VAL A 50 4.70 8.41 1.32
CA VAL A 50 4.75 6.97 1.18
C VAL A 50 5.06 6.44 2.58
N PRO A 51 4.08 5.93 3.35
CA PRO A 51 4.36 5.37 4.67
C PRO A 51 5.49 4.34 4.53
N HIS A 52 6.46 4.31 5.44
CA HIS A 52 7.50 3.28 5.39
C HIS A 52 6.85 1.90 5.59
N ILE A 53 6.58 1.18 4.51
CA ILE A 53 5.97 -0.15 4.55
C ILE A 53 7.08 -1.18 4.68
N GLU A 54 6.99 -2.03 5.70
CA GLU A 54 7.90 -3.16 5.85
C GLU A 54 7.48 -4.23 4.84
N LEU A 55 8.05 -4.17 3.64
CA LEU A 55 7.92 -5.22 2.65
C LEU A 55 8.84 -6.38 3.04
N ILE A 56 8.26 -7.52 3.39
CA ILE A 56 9.00 -8.71 3.81
C ILE A 56 8.59 -9.85 2.90
N SER A 57 9.55 -10.46 2.22
CA SER A 57 9.39 -11.78 1.62
C SER A 57 10.38 -12.73 2.29
N ALA A 58 10.00 -13.24 3.46
CA ALA A 58 10.84 -14.12 4.26
C ALA A 58 10.20 -15.50 4.49
N MET A 59 9.15 -15.82 3.71
CA MET A 59 8.48 -17.11 3.81
C MET A 59 9.27 -18.17 3.04
N ALA A 60 9.81 -19.14 3.76
CA ALA A 60 10.51 -20.27 3.18
C ALA A 60 9.57 -21.48 3.14
N PHE A 61 9.35 -22.04 1.95
CA PHE A 61 8.54 -23.24 1.76
C PHE A 61 9.40 -24.51 1.85
N TYR A 62 8.94 -25.49 2.63
CA TYR A 62 9.56 -26.79 2.67
C TYR A 62 9.19 -27.60 1.41
N GLY A 63 10.21 -28.18 0.75
CA GLY A 63 10.00 -29.20 -0.29
C GLY A 63 9.83 -28.70 -1.73
N VAL A 64 10.37 -27.53 -2.11
CA VAL A 64 10.40 -27.09 -3.53
C VAL A 64 11.10 -28.13 -4.44
N ASP A 65 12.00 -28.96 -3.89
CA ASP A 65 12.68 -30.07 -4.61
C ASP A 65 12.47 -31.48 -3.99
N SER A 66 11.55 -31.66 -3.03
CA SER A 66 11.53 -32.87 -2.17
C SER A 66 10.21 -33.64 -2.12
N TYR A 67 9.28 -33.38 -3.03
CA TYR A 67 8.04 -34.17 -3.15
C TYR A 67 8.14 -35.20 -4.29
N GLN A 68 9.13 -36.08 -4.22
CA GLN A 68 9.03 -37.42 -4.81
C GLN A 68 9.12 -38.45 -3.68
N GLY A 69 7.96 -39.01 -3.32
CA GLY A 69 7.80 -40.27 -2.60
C GLY A 69 8.77 -40.52 -1.44
N SER A 70 8.50 -39.96 -0.27
CA SER A 70 9.06 -40.53 0.96
C SER A 70 8.04 -40.50 2.08
N THR A 71 7.85 -41.68 2.66
CA THR A 71 6.92 -42.04 3.71
C THR A 71 7.11 -41.14 4.93
N LEU A 72 6.05 -40.44 5.33
CA LEU A 72 5.97 -39.63 6.55
C LEU A 72 6.40 -40.46 7.78
N THR A 73 7.64 -40.28 8.21
CA THR A 73 8.14 -40.81 9.48
C THR A 73 7.95 -39.77 10.56
N SER A 74 6.74 -39.74 11.13
CA SER A 74 6.32 -39.43 12.52
C SER A 74 7.11 -38.46 13.44
N ALA A 75 7.94 -37.53 12.94
CA ALA A 75 8.62 -36.54 13.80
C ALA A 75 8.35 -35.07 13.44
N ASN A 76 8.04 -34.74 12.17
CA ASN A 76 7.61 -33.38 11.76
C ASN A 76 6.28 -33.51 10.99
N ARG A 77 5.16 -33.16 11.64
CA ARG A 77 3.82 -33.29 11.05
C ARG A 77 3.51 -32.00 10.28
N GLY A 78 3.20 -32.09 8.98
CA GLY A 78 2.39 -31.11 8.27
C GLY A 78 2.95 -29.70 7.99
N ASP A 79 4.18 -29.39 8.40
CA ASP A 79 4.81 -28.09 8.14
C ASP A 79 5.01 -27.87 6.64
N ILE A 80 4.54 -26.73 6.15
CA ILE A 80 4.62 -26.37 4.73
C ILE A 80 5.55 -25.17 4.54
N ALA A 81 5.60 -24.26 5.51
CA ALA A 81 6.43 -23.07 5.44
C ALA A 81 6.87 -22.57 6.82
N VAL A 82 7.85 -21.67 6.82
CA VAL A 82 8.22 -20.84 7.98
C VAL A 82 8.40 -19.39 7.55
N GLY A 83 8.16 -18.47 8.47
CA GLY A 83 8.29 -17.02 8.24
C GLY A 83 6.98 -16.36 7.79
N SER A 84 7.11 -15.19 7.19
CA SER A 84 5.99 -14.35 6.78
C SER A 84 6.24 -13.65 5.45
N ILE A 85 5.13 -13.33 4.77
CA ILE A 85 5.10 -12.44 3.62
C ILE A 85 4.28 -11.21 4.01
N ALA A 86 4.82 -10.04 3.77
CA ALA A 86 4.19 -8.78 4.04
C ALA A 86 4.29 -7.88 2.81
N GLY A 87 3.16 -7.37 2.35
CA GLY A 87 3.09 -6.67 1.07
C GLY A 87 2.01 -5.60 1.00
N PHE A 88 2.27 -4.61 0.15
CA PHE A 88 1.35 -3.52 -0.15
C PHE A 88 0.36 -3.91 -1.24
N VAL A 89 -0.89 -3.48 -1.11
CA VAL A 89 -1.94 -3.76 -2.09
C VAL A 89 -1.74 -2.94 -3.36
N LYS A 90 -1.58 -3.61 -4.51
CA LYS A 90 -1.48 -2.95 -5.82
C LYS A 90 -2.85 -2.48 -6.30
N PHE A 91 -3.04 -1.17 -6.42
CA PHE A 91 -4.28 -0.54 -6.94
C PHE A 91 -4.25 -0.44 -8.47
N SER A 92 -4.27 -1.57 -9.19
CA SER A 92 -4.20 -1.57 -10.67
C SER A 92 -5.54 -1.63 -11.40
N ASN A 93 -6.63 -1.99 -10.71
CA ASN A 93 -7.97 -2.06 -11.30
C ASN A 93 -9.03 -1.71 -10.23
N LEU A 94 -9.37 -0.42 -10.14
CA LEU A 94 -10.25 0.12 -9.10
C LEU A 94 -11.67 -0.47 -9.13
N GLU A 95 -12.12 -1.01 -10.26
CA GLU A 95 -13.47 -1.58 -10.40
C GLU A 95 -13.60 -3.00 -9.84
N ASP A 96 -12.54 -3.80 -9.93
CA ASP A 96 -12.49 -5.21 -9.51
C ASP A 96 -11.72 -5.42 -8.19
N GLN A 97 -11.44 -4.32 -7.48
CA GLN A 97 -10.74 -4.34 -6.20
C GLN A 97 -11.75 -4.44 -5.05
N PRO A 98 -11.48 -5.26 -4.01
CA PRO A 98 -12.35 -5.31 -2.85
C PRO A 98 -12.52 -3.91 -2.28
N LYS A 99 -13.78 -3.47 -2.12
CA LYS A 99 -14.10 -2.10 -1.64
C LYS A 99 -13.53 -1.80 -0.26
N GLU A 100 -13.21 -2.85 0.49
CA GLU A 100 -12.62 -2.78 1.82
C GLU A 100 -11.14 -3.15 1.85
N ALA A 101 -10.52 -3.44 0.69
CA ALA A 101 -9.10 -3.75 0.61
C ALA A 101 -8.28 -2.63 1.26
N ARG A 102 -7.51 -3.00 2.27
CA ARG A 102 -6.66 -2.06 2.99
C ARG A 102 -5.31 -1.95 2.30
N GLN A 103 -4.45 -1.13 2.86
CA GLN A 103 -3.17 -0.79 2.26
C GLN A 103 -2.16 -1.95 2.32
N TYR A 104 -2.24 -2.83 3.32
CA TYR A 104 -1.18 -3.80 3.58
C TYR A 104 -1.69 -5.07 4.26
N TYR A 105 -1.14 -6.20 3.82
CA TYR A 105 -1.43 -7.52 4.37
C TYR A 105 -0.13 -8.20 4.81
N THR A 106 -0.22 -8.97 5.91
CA THR A 106 0.81 -9.91 6.35
C THR A 106 0.24 -11.31 6.40
N ILE A 107 0.93 -12.26 5.79
CA ILE A 107 0.61 -13.69 5.83
C ILE A 107 1.71 -14.38 6.60
N THR A 108 1.37 -15.07 7.69
CA THR A 108 2.35 -15.70 8.59
C THR A 108 2.08 -17.20 8.71
N ALA A 109 3.11 -18.03 8.57
CA ALA A 109 3.03 -19.45 8.88
C ALA A 109 3.02 -19.64 10.41
N THR A 110 2.10 -20.45 10.93
CA THR A 110 1.97 -20.66 12.38
C THR A 110 2.51 -22.02 12.83
N ASP A 111 2.71 -22.18 14.14
CA ASP A 111 3.02 -23.47 14.76
C ASP A 111 1.75 -24.30 15.11
N SER A 112 0.60 -23.92 14.53
CA SER A 112 -0.69 -24.59 14.75
C SER A 112 -1.14 -25.39 13.53
N TYR A 113 -2.00 -26.39 13.74
CA TYR A 113 -2.42 -27.33 12.70
C TYR A 113 -3.94 -27.49 12.64
N ASP A 114 -4.46 -27.75 11.45
CA ASP A 114 -5.86 -28.11 11.24
C ASP A 114 -6.15 -29.57 11.64
N GLU A 115 -7.42 -29.96 11.56
CA GLU A 115 -7.88 -31.32 11.89
C GLU A 115 -7.27 -32.41 10.99
N ARG A 116 -6.80 -32.03 9.80
CA ARG A 116 -6.12 -32.91 8.84
C ARG A 116 -4.61 -32.98 9.10
N GLY A 117 -4.11 -32.20 10.07
CA GLY A 117 -2.70 -32.10 10.42
C GLY A 117 -1.88 -31.21 9.50
N TYR A 118 -2.50 -30.34 8.70
CA TYR A 118 -1.81 -29.33 7.90
C TYR A 118 -1.58 -28.05 8.71
N GLN A 119 -0.42 -27.42 8.49
CA GLN A 119 -0.08 -26.15 9.12
C GLN A 119 -1.12 -25.07 8.80
N LEU A 120 -1.49 -24.28 9.81
CA LEU A 120 -2.35 -23.11 9.69
C LEU A 120 -1.51 -21.86 9.41
N PHE A 121 -2.13 -20.89 8.75
CA PHE A 121 -1.55 -19.58 8.48
C PHE A 121 -2.48 -18.50 9.04
N THR A 122 -1.95 -17.30 9.26
CA THR A 122 -2.77 -16.11 9.57
C THR A 122 -2.62 -15.07 8.49
N LEU A 123 -3.72 -14.40 8.15
CA LEU A 123 -3.77 -13.18 7.36
C LEU A 123 -4.11 -12.04 8.29
N THR A 124 -3.17 -11.10 8.42
CA THR A 124 -3.34 -9.88 9.20
C THR A 124 -3.46 -8.70 8.25
N ASP A 125 -4.60 -8.04 8.28
CA ASP A 125 -4.78 -6.74 7.66
C ASP A 125 -4.20 -5.66 8.58
N THR A 126 -3.33 -4.78 8.05
CA THR A 126 -2.82 -3.64 8.81
C THR A 126 -3.01 -2.33 8.05
N LEU A 127 -3.57 -1.35 8.76
CA LEU A 127 -3.59 0.03 8.31
C LEU A 127 -2.42 0.80 8.94
N LYS A 128 -1.53 1.33 8.09
CA LYS A 128 -0.42 2.18 8.52
C LYS A 128 -0.61 3.60 8.01
N LEU A 129 -0.91 4.52 8.92
CA LEU A 129 -0.99 5.96 8.62
C LEU A 129 0.29 6.64 9.11
N GLN A 130 0.75 7.67 8.41
CA GLN A 130 2.05 8.31 8.62
C GLN A 130 2.31 8.76 10.07
N PHE A 131 1.28 9.17 10.81
CA PHE A 131 1.40 9.72 12.17
C PHE A 131 0.73 8.87 13.25
N ILE A 132 0.25 7.68 12.91
CA ILE A 132 -0.47 6.80 13.84
C ILE A 132 0.23 5.44 13.83
N PRO A 133 0.46 4.82 15.01
CA PRO A 133 0.97 3.46 15.08
C PRO A 133 0.15 2.52 14.17
N PRO A 134 0.78 1.53 13.51
CA PRO A 134 0.06 0.56 12.70
C PRO A 134 -1.09 -0.06 13.50
N ARG A 135 -2.28 -0.10 12.90
CA ARG A 135 -3.43 -0.77 13.49
C ARG A 135 -3.68 -2.05 12.72
N SER A 136 -3.37 -3.17 13.36
CA SER A 136 -3.76 -4.49 12.88
C SER A 136 -5.22 -4.75 13.23
N PHE A 137 -5.95 -5.35 12.31
CA PHE A 137 -7.30 -5.87 12.53
C PHE A 137 -7.24 -7.34 12.95
N ASP A 138 -8.39 -7.92 13.30
CA ASP A 138 -8.46 -9.31 13.75
C ASP A 138 -7.83 -10.25 12.71
N ASP A 139 -6.97 -11.14 13.19
CA ASP A 139 -6.29 -12.11 12.34
C ASP A 139 -7.31 -13.11 11.77
N GLU A 140 -7.21 -13.33 10.47
CA GLU A 140 -7.97 -14.36 9.81
C GLU A 140 -7.16 -15.65 9.69
N VAL A 141 -7.72 -16.76 10.18
CA VAL A 141 -7.07 -18.06 10.09
C VAL A 141 -7.27 -18.64 8.69
N LEU A 142 -6.15 -18.92 8.03
CA LEU A 142 -6.09 -19.53 6.72
C LEU A 142 -5.71 -21.01 6.83
N ARG A 143 -6.45 -21.86 6.11
CA ARG A 143 -6.21 -23.30 6.00
C ARG A 143 -5.65 -23.64 4.63
N VAL A 144 -4.83 -24.67 4.55
CA VAL A 144 -4.26 -25.12 3.27
C VAL A 144 -5.35 -25.82 2.44
N ALA A 145 -5.71 -25.21 1.31
CA ALA A 145 -6.69 -25.74 0.37
C ALA A 145 -6.02 -26.58 -0.72
N ASP A 146 -4.90 -26.09 -1.27
CA ASP A 146 -4.11 -26.79 -2.29
C ASP A 146 -2.62 -26.53 -2.05
N ASN A 147 -1.79 -27.54 -2.24
CA ASN A 147 -0.34 -27.46 -2.04
C ASN A 147 0.38 -28.18 -3.18
N ARG A 148 0.79 -27.43 -4.20
CA ARG A 148 1.51 -27.95 -5.38
C ARG A 148 2.97 -27.49 -5.37
N GLN A 149 3.77 -28.02 -6.30
CA GLN A 149 5.20 -27.70 -6.38
C GLN A 149 5.48 -26.20 -6.50
N GLN A 150 4.67 -25.48 -7.30
CA GLN A 150 4.91 -24.06 -7.61
C GLN A 150 4.04 -23.10 -6.79
N PHE A 151 2.96 -23.58 -6.19
CA PHE A 151 2.03 -22.71 -5.48
C PHE A 151 1.42 -23.39 -4.27
N VAL A 152 1.06 -22.57 -3.28
CA VAL A 152 0.15 -22.94 -2.21
C VAL A 152 -1.09 -22.05 -2.31
N THR A 153 -2.26 -22.65 -2.12
CA THR A 153 -3.52 -21.95 -1.96
C THR A 153 -4.00 -22.15 -0.54
N LEU A 154 -4.28 -21.04 0.12
CA LEU A 154 -4.81 -20.96 1.47
C LEU A 154 -6.22 -20.38 1.42
N GLU A 155 -7.12 -20.83 2.28
CA GLU A 155 -8.51 -20.38 2.32
C GLU A 155 -8.96 -20.12 3.75
N ALA A 156 -9.69 -19.02 3.93
CA ALA A 156 -10.35 -18.67 5.17
C ALA A 156 -11.81 -19.13 5.19
N GLU A 157 -12.40 -19.18 6.39
CA GLU A 157 -13.83 -19.47 6.54
C GLU A 157 -14.73 -18.34 6.00
N SER A 158 -14.22 -17.11 5.86
CA SER A 158 -14.95 -15.99 5.25
C SER A 158 -15.10 -16.11 3.73
N GLY A 159 -14.38 -17.04 3.09
CA GLY A 159 -14.29 -17.15 1.63
C GLY A 159 -13.07 -16.44 1.03
N VAL A 160 -12.25 -15.75 1.83
CA VAL A 160 -10.95 -15.21 1.36
C VAL A 160 -10.03 -16.36 0.95
N SER A 161 -9.44 -16.25 -0.23
CA SER A 161 -8.44 -17.18 -0.77
C SER A 161 -7.13 -16.46 -1.03
N VAL A 162 -6.02 -17.06 -0.61
CA VAL A 162 -4.66 -16.53 -0.80
C VAL A 162 -3.86 -17.54 -1.60
N ARG A 163 -3.36 -17.13 -2.75
CA ARG A 163 -2.46 -17.92 -3.60
C ARG A 163 -1.05 -17.34 -3.53
N ILE A 164 -0.08 -18.17 -3.16
CA ILE A 164 1.32 -17.80 -3.08
C ILE A 164 2.10 -18.64 -4.09
N ASP A 165 2.83 -17.98 -4.99
CA ASP A 165 3.82 -18.63 -5.84
C ASP A 165 5.12 -18.84 -5.04
N LYS A 166 5.54 -20.10 -4.87
CA LYS A 166 6.69 -20.48 -4.04
C LYS A 166 8.04 -20.14 -4.66
N ARG A 167 8.07 -19.75 -5.94
CA ARG A 167 9.31 -19.45 -6.67
C ARG A 167 9.56 -17.95 -6.74
N THR A 168 8.50 -17.16 -6.85
CA THR A 168 8.57 -15.71 -7.02
C THR A 168 8.10 -14.94 -5.80
N ASP A 169 7.53 -15.62 -4.81
CA ASP A 169 6.82 -15.04 -3.66
C ASP A 169 5.70 -14.07 -4.06
N ALA A 170 5.20 -14.20 -5.30
CA ALA A 170 4.06 -13.44 -5.75
C ALA A 170 2.81 -13.91 -5.00
N VAL A 171 2.09 -12.94 -4.42
CA VAL A 171 0.88 -13.20 -3.65
C VAL A 171 -0.33 -12.57 -4.32
N THR A 172 -1.35 -13.39 -4.53
CA THR A 172 -2.67 -12.97 -4.98
C THR A 172 -3.70 -13.32 -3.90
N ILE A 173 -4.55 -12.36 -3.56
CA ILE A 173 -5.66 -12.52 -2.62
C ILE A 173 -6.95 -12.36 -3.42
N VAL A 174 -7.91 -13.24 -3.19
CA VAL A 174 -9.26 -13.17 -3.74
C VAL A 174 -10.23 -13.12 -2.56
N ASP A 175 -11.11 -12.13 -2.53
CA ASP A 175 -12.10 -12.05 -1.46
C ASP A 175 -13.30 -12.99 -1.71
N GLY A 176 -14.22 -13.09 -0.74
CA GLY A 176 -15.43 -13.90 -0.89
C GLY A 176 -16.40 -13.42 -1.99
N GLY A 177 -16.23 -12.18 -2.49
CA GLY A 177 -16.97 -11.61 -3.61
C GLY A 177 -16.36 -11.93 -4.98
N GLY A 178 -15.13 -12.42 -5.02
CA GLY A 178 -14.37 -12.71 -6.24
C GLY A 178 -13.46 -11.57 -6.69
N ASP A 179 -13.38 -10.49 -5.92
CA ASP A 179 -12.50 -9.35 -6.20
C ASP A 179 -11.04 -9.75 -5.94
N ILE A 180 -10.11 -9.29 -6.79
CA ILE A 180 -8.73 -9.79 -6.82
C ILE A 180 -7.74 -8.68 -6.47
N VAL A 181 -6.82 -9.00 -5.56
CA VAL A 181 -5.71 -8.14 -5.14
C VAL A 181 -4.38 -8.85 -5.36
N THR A 182 -3.40 -8.12 -5.87
CA THR A 182 -2.00 -8.59 -5.89
C THR A 182 -1.18 -7.78 -4.88
N LEU A 183 -0.34 -8.46 -4.11
CA LEU A 183 0.57 -7.80 -3.18
C LEU A 183 1.90 -7.48 -3.86
N ILE A 184 2.37 -6.25 -3.67
CA ILE A 184 3.73 -5.84 -3.92
C ILE A 184 4.54 -6.20 -2.68
N THR A 185 5.48 -7.14 -2.82
CA THR A 185 6.26 -7.71 -1.70
C THR A 185 7.74 -7.30 -1.74
N ASN A 186 8.17 -6.53 -2.75
CA ASN A 186 9.53 -6.05 -2.89
C ASN A 186 9.60 -4.54 -3.16
N GLN A 187 10.73 -3.94 -2.79
CA GLN A 187 10.92 -2.48 -2.83
C GLN A 187 11.01 -1.91 -4.26
N SER A 188 11.50 -2.68 -5.23
CA SER A 188 11.61 -2.20 -6.62
C SER A 188 10.24 -2.00 -7.22
N ASP A 189 9.39 -3.03 -7.14
CA ASP A 189 8.03 -2.99 -7.67
C ASP A 189 7.17 -1.95 -6.92
N TYR A 190 7.48 -1.70 -5.65
CA TYR A 190 6.82 -0.65 -4.87
C TYR A 190 7.22 0.75 -5.36
N HIS A 191 8.51 0.96 -5.63
CA HIS A 191 8.99 2.21 -6.19
C HIS A 191 8.37 2.47 -7.56
N ASP A 192 8.38 1.48 -8.45
CA ASP A 192 7.79 1.59 -9.79
C ASP A 192 6.27 1.88 -9.71
N PHE A 193 5.56 1.23 -8.78
CA PHE A 193 4.14 1.50 -8.55
C PHE A 193 3.90 2.93 -8.06
N MET A 194 4.70 3.43 -7.12
CA MET A 194 4.55 4.79 -6.62
C MET A 194 4.88 5.81 -7.70
N ASP A 195 5.91 5.58 -8.52
CA ASP A 195 6.24 6.45 -9.65
C ASP A 195 5.11 6.49 -10.68
N GLU A 196 4.49 5.36 -11.01
CA GLU A 196 3.34 5.33 -11.91
C GLU A 196 2.11 6.02 -11.29
N PHE A 197 1.84 5.80 -10.00
CA PHE A 197 0.69 6.38 -9.32
C PHE A 197 0.80 7.91 -9.15
N LEU A 198 2.02 8.44 -9.06
CA LEU A 198 2.28 9.86 -8.86
C LEU A 198 2.39 10.67 -10.16
N ASN A 199 2.50 10.01 -11.32
CA ASN A 199 2.64 10.64 -12.64
C ASN A 199 1.32 10.62 -13.45
#